data_AF-A0A914JLK6-F1
#
_entry.id   AF-A0A914JLK6-F1
#
_cell.length_a   1.000
_cell.length_b   1.000
_cell.length_c   1.000
_cell.angle_alpha   90.00
_cell.angle_beta   90.00
_cell.angle_gamma   90.00
#
_symmetry.space_group_name_H-M   'P 1'
#
loop_
_entity.id
_entity.type
_entity.pdbx_description
1 polymer ?
#
loop_
_entity_poly.entity_id
_entity_poly.type
_entity_poly.pdbx_seq_one_letter_code
_entity_poly.pdbx_strand_id
1 'polypeptide(L)'
;MPVFYVTSLSPSIIPNAPASGIDYIVLNEYVASKGPLPEIRTGDHFSKLPYKFREPVYLKKVALQDPMNQEGFYHVLLLFNPHGNPEAMNLYYNRPATLSRDIELVIPNWDEGAFFRTINRVLTITNDKITTKQTRKLYIVLVFKTKKPITRRNPTTHQDFNANYTTFAEFLSSETGKYLGTPVAGSYFYITR
;
A
#
# COMPACT_ATOMS: atom_id res chain seq x y z
N MET A 1 -5.51 -1.19 -21.72
CA MET A 1 -4.47 -0.28 -21.17
C MET A 1 -4.59 -0.31 -19.65
N PRO A 2 -3.49 -0.53 -18.88
CA PRO A 2 -3.55 -0.62 -17.42
C PRO A 2 -4.17 0.63 -16.78
N VAL A 3 -5.04 0.44 -15.78
CA VAL A 3 -5.82 1.52 -15.13
C VAL A 3 -4.92 2.64 -14.59
N PHE A 4 -3.71 2.30 -14.14
CA PHE A 4 -2.74 3.24 -13.56
C PHE A 4 -2.16 4.24 -14.55
N TYR A 5 -2.09 3.91 -15.84
CA TYR A 5 -1.71 4.88 -16.87
C TYR A 5 -2.85 5.84 -17.19
N VAL A 6 -4.09 5.34 -17.19
CA VAL A 6 -5.29 6.14 -17.46
C VAL A 6 -5.51 7.19 -16.36
N THR A 7 -5.20 6.84 -15.12
CA THR A 7 -5.31 7.74 -13.97
C THR A 7 -4.06 8.58 -13.70
N SER A 8 -3.04 8.50 -14.57
CA SER A 8 -1.75 9.20 -14.41
C SER A 8 -1.01 8.89 -13.10
N LEU A 9 -1.37 7.81 -12.39
CA LEU A 9 -0.64 7.33 -11.21
C LEU A 9 0.73 6.77 -11.61
N SER A 10 0.82 6.19 -12.81
CA SER A 10 2.07 5.84 -13.48
C SER A 10 2.34 6.74 -14.68
N PRO A 11 3.58 7.23 -14.88
CA PRO A 11 4.77 6.98 -14.07
C PRO A 11 4.94 7.93 -12.87
N SER A 12 3.99 8.86 -12.64
CA SER A 12 4.19 10.00 -11.73
C SER A 12 4.46 9.61 -10.28
N ILE A 13 3.78 8.58 -9.76
CA ILE A 13 3.96 8.09 -8.38
C ILE A 13 4.58 6.70 -8.41
N ILE A 14 4.13 5.87 -9.35
CA ILE A 14 4.57 4.49 -9.49
C ILE A 14 5.30 4.35 -10.82
N PRO A 15 6.60 4.00 -10.81
CA PRO A 15 7.41 3.94 -12.02
C PRO A 15 6.81 3.05 -13.11
N ASN A 16 6.36 1.85 -12.73
CA ASN A 16 5.78 0.86 -13.65
C ASN A 16 4.35 0.51 -13.22
N ALA A 17 3.40 0.56 -14.17
CA ALA A 17 2.03 0.19 -13.87
C ALA A 17 1.91 -1.30 -13.50
N PRO A 18 1.00 -1.67 -12.58
CA PRO A 18 0.74 -3.07 -12.27
C PRO A 18 0.26 -3.87 -13.46
N ALA A 19 0.62 -5.16 -13.50
CA ALA A 19 0.22 -6.07 -14.57
C ALA A 19 -1.27 -6.43 -14.54
N SER A 20 -1.87 -6.53 -13.35
CA SER A 20 -3.30 -6.83 -13.15
C SER A 20 -3.98 -5.93 -12.12
N GLY A 21 -5.31 -6.05 -12.02
CA GLY A 21 -6.12 -5.36 -11.02
C GLY A 21 -6.26 -6.16 -9.71
N ILE A 22 -6.67 -5.46 -8.66
CA ILE A 22 -7.20 -6.06 -7.44
C ILE A 22 -8.73 -6.02 -7.54
N ASP A 23 -9.39 -7.14 -7.24
CA ASP A 23 -10.86 -7.27 -7.29
C ASP A 23 -11.49 -6.43 -6.17
N TYR A 24 -11.09 -6.72 -4.92
CA TYR A 24 -11.52 -5.94 -3.76
C TYR A 24 -10.49 -5.97 -2.62
N ILE A 25 -10.59 -4.99 -1.73
CA ILE A 25 -9.75 -4.79 -0.56
C ILE A 25 -10.64 -4.70 0.67
N VAL A 26 -10.33 -5.44 1.72
CA VAL A 26 -11.02 -5.34 3.01
C VAL A 26 -10.22 -4.44 3.93
N LEU A 27 -10.82 -3.35 4.41
CA LEU A 27 -10.18 -2.48 5.39
C LEU A 27 -10.25 -3.10 6.80
N ASN A 28 -9.23 -2.82 7.62
CA ASN A 28 -9.20 -3.22 9.01
C ASN A 28 -9.56 -2.04 9.91
N GLU A 29 -10.51 -2.25 10.82
CA GLU A 29 -10.87 -1.26 11.83
C GLU A 29 -9.89 -1.27 13.01
N TYR A 30 -9.71 -0.10 13.62
CA TYR A 30 -8.90 0.01 14.84
C TYR A 30 -9.66 -0.49 16.07
N VAL A 31 -10.96 -0.23 16.11
CA VAL A 31 -11.89 -0.75 17.13
C VAL A 31 -12.97 -1.52 16.40
N ALA A 32 -13.14 -2.80 16.75
CA ALA A 32 -14.14 -3.65 16.12
C ALA A 32 -15.53 -3.02 16.23
N SER A 33 -16.16 -2.73 15.09
CA SER A 33 -17.59 -2.47 15.01
C SER A 33 -18.36 -3.79 14.97
N LYS A 34 -19.66 -3.76 15.29
CA LYS A 34 -20.53 -4.95 15.24
C LYS A 34 -20.89 -5.41 13.81
N GLY A 35 -20.39 -4.73 12.77
CA GLY A 35 -20.77 -4.94 11.38
C GLY A 35 -19.69 -5.63 10.53
N PRO A 36 -20.02 -6.02 9.28
CA PRO A 36 -19.02 -6.48 8.33
C PRO A 36 -18.04 -5.35 8.01
N LEU A 37 -16.76 -5.71 7.89
CA LEU A 37 -15.71 -4.79 7.48
C LEU A 37 -15.93 -4.38 6.02
N PRO A 38 -15.61 -3.13 5.64
CA PRO A 38 -15.94 -2.64 4.31
C PRO A 38 -15.00 -3.22 3.27
N GLU A 39 -15.62 -3.64 2.17
CA GLU A 39 -14.96 -4.05 0.93
C GLU A 39 -14.92 -2.86 -0.02
N ILE A 40 -13.73 -2.58 -0.55
CA ILE A 40 -13.47 -1.47 -1.45
C ILE A 40 -12.91 -1.99 -2.76
N ARG A 41 -13.44 -1.47 -3.87
CA ARG A 41 -12.99 -1.78 -5.23
C ARG A 41 -12.20 -0.62 -5.83
N THR A 42 -11.59 -0.89 -6.97
CA THR A 42 -10.79 0.10 -7.70
C THR A 42 -11.63 1.29 -8.12
N GLY A 43 -11.19 2.48 -7.73
CA GLY A 43 -11.84 3.75 -8.07
C GLY A 43 -12.91 4.21 -7.07
N ASP A 44 -13.26 3.38 -6.09
CA ASP A 44 -14.32 3.68 -5.12
C ASP A 44 -14.01 4.93 -4.27
N HIS A 45 -15.08 5.61 -3.88
CA HIS A 45 -15.05 6.71 -2.92
C HIS A 45 -15.74 6.27 -1.65
N PHE A 46 -14.94 6.01 -0.64
CA PHE A 46 -15.39 5.47 0.62
C PHE A 46 -15.43 6.56 1.69
N SER A 47 -16.56 6.68 2.38
CA SER A 47 -16.69 7.58 3.53
C SER A 47 -16.28 6.86 4.81
N LYS A 48 -15.46 7.50 5.66
CA LYS A 48 -15.06 6.91 6.95
C LYS A 48 -16.22 6.68 7.89
N LEU A 49 -17.23 7.53 7.88
CA LEU A 49 -18.44 7.32 8.66
C LEU A 49 -19.23 6.17 8.02
N PRO A 50 -19.53 5.05 8.72
CA PRO A 50 -19.65 4.86 10.19
C PRO A 50 -18.50 4.13 10.91
N TYR A 51 -17.39 3.84 10.24
CA TYR A 51 -16.32 2.95 10.73
C TYR A 51 -15.23 3.69 11.54
N LYS A 52 -14.65 3.01 12.53
CA LYS A 52 -13.60 3.59 13.39
C LYS A 52 -12.19 3.31 12.87
N PHE A 53 -11.84 3.96 11.75
CA PHE A 53 -10.52 3.82 11.15
C PHE A 53 -9.47 4.76 11.75
N ARG A 54 -8.26 4.24 11.99
CA ARG A 54 -7.05 5.06 12.22
C ARG A 54 -6.53 5.59 10.88
N GLU A 55 -5.90 6.76 10.88
CA GLU A 55 -5.14 7.25 9.73
C GLU A 55 -3.64 6.94 9.90
N PRO A 56 -2.96 6.34 8.90
CA PRO A 56 -3.51 5.72 7.68
C PRO A 56 -4.33 4.45 7.98
N VAL A 57 -5.30 4.12 7.11
CA VAL A 57 -6.15 2.93 7.29
C VAL A 57 -5.34 1.66 7.07
N TYR A 58 -5.48 0.67 7.97
CA TYR A 58 -4.84 -0.62 7.82
C TYR A 58 -5.66 -1.55 6.93
N LEU A 59 -4.99 -2.44 6.22
CA LEU A 59 -5.64 -3.45 5.39
C LEU A 59 -5.80 -4.75 6.18
N LYS A 60 -6.94 -5.42 6.01
CA LYS A 60 -7.18 -6.76 6.54
C LYS A 60 -6.88 -7.83 5.50
N LYS A 61 -7.35 -7.62 4.27
CA LYS A 61 -7.29 -8.60 3.18
C LYS A 61 -7.23 -7.90 1.83
N VAL A 62 -6.56 -8.51 0.87
CA VAL A 62 -6.53 -8.07 -0.53
C VAL A 62 -6.88 -9.26 -1.41
N ALA A 63 -7.86 -9.11 -2.30
CA ALA A 63 -8.26 -10.16 -3.24
C ALA A 63 -7.80 -9.82 -4.64
N LEU A 64 -6.91 -10.64 -5.19
CA LEU A 64 -6.43 -10.53 -6.55
C LEU A 64 -7.54 -10.87 -7.55
N GLN A 65 -7.49 -10.26 -8.74
CA GLN A 65 -8.43 -10.58 -9.82
C GLN A 65 -8.25 -12.03 -10.31
N ASP A 66 -7.00 -12.46 -10.47
CA ASP A 66 -6.63 -13.81 -10.87
C ASP A 66 -5.64 -14.41 -9.86
N PRO A 67 -5.83 -15.68 -9.43
CA PRO A 67 -4.86 -16.36 -8.58
C PRO A 67 -3.56 -16.59 -9.36
N MET A 68 -2.42 -16.18 -8.80
CA MET A 68 -1.11 -16.44 -9.42
C MET A 68 -0.50 -17.75 -8.91
N ASN A 69 0.56 -18.21 -9.58
CA ASN A 69 1.28 -19.45 -9.24
C ASN A 69 1.64 -19.55 -7.75
N GLN A 70 1.56 -20.77 -7.18
CA GLN A 70 1.78 -21.07 -5.76
C GLN A 70 3.18 -20.80 -5.21
N GLU A 71 4.14 -20.44 -6.05
CA GLU A 71 5.52 -20.24 -5.62
C GLU A 71 5.81 -18.77 -5.29
N GLY A 72 6.41 -18.54 -4.13
CA GLY A 72 6.96 -17.25 -3.71
C GLY A 72 6.17 -16.57 -2.60
N PHE A 73 6.38 -15.26 -2.49
CA PHE A 73 5.85 -14.42 -1.41
C PHE A 73 5.23 -13.15 -2.00
N TYR A 74 4.03 -12.82 -1.53
CA TYR A 74 3.37 -11.55 -1.79
C TYR A 74 3.79 -10.50 -0.77
N HIS A 75 3.95 -9.28 -1.28
CA HIS A 75 4.18 -8.09 -0.47
C HIS A 75 3.16 -7.04 -0.87
N VAL A 76 2.37 -6.58 0.08
CA VAL A 76 1.33 -5.57 -0.13
C VAL A 76 1.81 -4.24 0.40
N LEU A 77 1.89 -3.26 -0.47
CA LEU A 77 2.26 -1.89 -0.15
C LEU A 77 1.05 -0.98 -0.30
N LEU A 78 0.66 -0.35 0.80
CA LEU A 78 -0.35 0.70 0.83
C LEU A 78 0.33 2.05 0.90
N LEU A 79 -0.04 2.94 0.00
CA LEU A 79 0.37 4.34 0.01
C LEU A 79 -0.82 5.20 0.38
N PHE A 80 -0.57 6.13 1.28
CA PHE A 80 -1.54 7.08 1.75
C PHE A 80 -1.10 8.48 1.35
N ASN A 81 -1.98 9.15 0.63
CA ASN A 81 -1.88 10.56 0.32
C ASN A 81 -0.53 10.96 -0.33
N PRO A 82 -0.12 10.34 -1.46
CA PRO A 82 1.19 10.58 -2.08
C PRO A 82 1.43 12.03 -2.57
N HIS A 83 0.36 12.82 -2.68
CA HIS A 83 0.42 14.24 -3.06
C HIS A 83 0.21 15.21 -1.90
N GLY A 84 -0.05 14.71 -0.69
CA GLY A 84 -0.30 15.56 0.47
C GLY A 84 0.76 15.41 1.56
N ASN A 85 0.57 16.15 2.65
CA ASN A 85 1.43 16.11 3.83
C ASN A 85 0.53 15.93 5.07
N PRO A 86 0.67 14.85 5.85
CA PRO A 86 1.67 13.79 5.74
C PRO A 86 1.39 12.77 4.62
N GLU A 87 2.46 12.21 4.08
CA GLU A 87 2.48 11.01 3.23
C GLU A 87 2.74 9.80 4.14
N ALA A 88 2.10 8.65 3.90
CA ALA A 88 2.41 7.44 4.67
C ALA A 88 2.46 6.19 3.80
N MET A 89 3.25 5.21 4.21
CA MET A 89 3.36 3.92 3.55
C MET A 89 3.24 2.78 4.57
N ASN A 90 2.48 1.75 4.23
CA ASN A 90 2.37 0.52 5.00
C ASN A 90 2.74 -0.65 4.09
N LEU A 91 3.87 -1.32 4.37
CA LEU A 91 4.32 -2.51 3.66
C LEU A 91 4.06 -3.75 4.52
N TYR A 92 3.18 -4.62 4.06
CA TYR A 92 2.98 -5.96 4.59
C TYR A 92 3.79 -6.93 3.72
N TYR A 93 4.78 -7.60 4.27
CA TYR A 93 5.71 -8.41 3.48
C TYR A 93 5.75 -9.87 3.97
N ASN A 94 6.20 -10.74 3.06
CA ASN A 94 6.33 -12.19 3.23
C ASN A 94 5.02 -12.96 3.36
N ARG A 95 3.91 -12.49 2.77
CA ARG A 95 2.69 -13.30 2.74
C ARG A 95 2.88 -14.49 1.79
N PRO A 96 2.74 -15.74 2.24
CA PRO A 96 2.98 -16.88 1.37
C PRO A 96 2.02 -16.87 0.19
N ALA A 97 2.53 -17.13 -1.01
CA ALA A 97 1.66 -17.31 -2.17
C ALA A 97 0.88 -18.62 -2.01
N THR A 98 -0.44 -18.56 -2.17
CA THR A 98 -1.32 -19.74 -2.12
C THR A 98 -2.13 -19.80 -3.41
N LEU A 99 -2.89 -20.89 -3.61
CA LEU A 99 -3.90 -20.97 -4.68
C LEU A 99 -5.06 -20.00 -4.48
N SER A 100 -5.21 -19.45 -3.28
CA SER A 100 -6.23 -18.47 -3.02
C SER A 100 -5.89 -17.16 -3.70
N ARG A 101 -6.91 -16.53 -4.28
CA ARG A 101 -6.83 -15.13 -4.72
C ARG A 101 -6.74 -14.16 -3.54
N ASP A 102 -7.14 -14.61 -2.35
CA ASP A 102 -7.19 -13.81 -1.14
C ASP A 102 -5.84 -13.84 -0.41
N ILE A 103 -5.28 -12.66 -0.18
CA ILE A 103 -4.08 -12.43 0.63
C ILE A 103 -4.52 -11.87 1.98
N GLU A 104 -4.36 -12.67 3.03
CA GLU A 104 -4.64 -12.23 4.40
C GLU A 104 -3.47 -11.44 4.98
N LEU A 105 -3.78 -10.29 5.62
CA LEU A 105 -2.76 -9.37 6.15
C LEU A 105 -2.76 -9.30 7.67
N VAL A 106 -3.67 -10.00 8.34
CA VAL A 106 -3.82 -9.99 9.81
C VAL A 106 -3.09 -11.13 10.50
N ILE A 107 -2.67 -12.17 9.78
CA ILE A 107 -1.95 -13.31 10.39
C ILE A 107 -0.55 -12.84 10.83
N PRO A 108 -0.22 -12.89 12.13
CA PRO A 108 1.12 -12.63 12.61
C PRO A 108 1.94 -13.93 12.56
N ASN A 109 2.91 -14.00 11.66
CA ASN A 109 3.91 -15.07 11.62
C ASN A 109 5.30 -14.48 11.90
N TRP A 110 6.21 -15.30 12.44
CA TRP A 110 7.51 -14.84 12.94
C TRP A 110 8.41 -14.19 11.88
N ASP A 111 8.32 -14.64 10.62
CA ASP A 111 9.08 -14.10 9.49
C ASP A 111 8.21 -13.18 8.58
N GLU A 112 6.94 -13.01 8.94
CA GLU A 112 6.01 -12.10 8.26
C GLU A 112 5.97 -10.78 9.02
N GLY A 113 6.05 -9.68 8.29
CA GLY A 113 6.19 -8.39 8.95
C GLY A 113 5.33 -7.32 8.32
N ALA A 114 5.09 -6.30 9.13
CA ALA A 114 4.59 -5.03 8.66
C ALA A 114 5.61 -3.94 8.95
N PHE A 115 5.81 -3.08 7.97
CA PHE A 115 6.61 -1.88 8.05
C PHE A 115 5.68 -0.69 7.82
N PHE A 116 5.56 0.17 8.82
CA PHE A 116 4.68 1.33 8.78
C PHE A 116 5.53 2.58 8.92
N ARG A 117 5.30 3.54 8.04
CA ARG A 117 6.08 4.77 8.03
C ARG A 117 5.22 5.95 7.61
N THR A 118 5.38 7.03 8.37
CA THR A 118 4.86 8.34 8.00
C THR A 118 6.02 9.23 7.59
N ILE A 119 5.89 9.87 6.43
CA ILE A 119 6.83 10.83 5.88
C ILE A 119 6.15 12.21 5.96
N ASN A 120 6.72 13.08 6.78
CA ASN A 120 6.36 14.48 6.78
C ASN A 120 7.28 15.19 5.79
N ARG A 121 6.76 15.78 4.72
CA ARG A 121 7.59 16.61 3.85
C ARG A 121 8.02 17.84 4.65
N VAL A 122 9.32 18.09 4.71
CA VAL A 122 9.86 19.36 5.19
C VAL A 122 9.41 20.42 4.19
N LEU A 123 8.42 21.22 4.58
CA LEU A 123 7.91 22.32 3.77
C LEU A 123 8.98 23.41 3.68
N THR A 124 9.84 23.37 2.67
CA THR A 124 10.74 24.50 2.34
C THR A 124 10.03 25.61 1.55
N ILE A 125 8.71 25.49 1.33
CA ILE A 125 7.92 26.47 0.60
C ILE A 125 7.09 27.29 1.59
N THR A 126 7.53 28.52 1.85
CA THR A 126 6.90 29.53 2.72
C THR A 126 5.47 29.92 2.29
N ASN A 127 4.97 29.40 1.16
CA ASN A 127 3.71 29.80 0.53
C ASN A 127 2.76 28.66 0.16
N ASP A 128 3.07 27.41 0.50
CA ASP A 128 2.04 26.37 0.41
C ASP A 128 1.10 26.58 1.58
N LYS A 129 0.00 27.31 1.32
CA LYS A 129 -1.19 27.29 2.18
C LYS A 129 -1.41 25.83 2.52
N ILE A 130 -1.22 25.48 3.80
CA ILE A 130 -1.50 24.15 4.33
C ILE A 130 -2.90 23.84 3.83
N THR A 131 -3.01 23.01 2.79
CA THR A 131 -4.29 22.74 2.15
C THR A 131 -4.95 21.71 3.04
N THR A 132 -5.37 22.16 4.22
CA THR A 132 -5.99 21.40 5.32
C THR A 132 -7.37 20.85 4.95
N LYS A 133 -7.76 20.93 3.67
CA LYS A 133 -9.08 20.58 3.16
C LYS A 133 -9.03 19.62 1.96
N GLN A 134 -8.01 18.77 1.82
CA GLN A 134 -8.25 17.55 1.03
C GLN A 134 -9.21 16.65 1.83
N THR A 135 -10.51 16.87 1.61
CA THR A 135 -11.59 16.01 2.14
C THR A 135 -11.44 14.60 1.60
N ARG A 136 -10.87 14.44 0.40
CA ARG A 136 -10.66 13.18 -0.31
C ARG A 136 -9.18 12.83 -0.32
N LYS A 137 -8.82 11.76 0.39
CA LYS A 137 -7.44 11.25 0.46
C LYS A 137 -7.30 10.04 -0.44
N LEU A 138 -6.29 10.05 -1.31
CA LEU A 138 -5.99 8.95 -2.22
C LEU A 138 -5.25 7.85 -1.48
N TYR A 139 -5.71 6.62 -1.65
CA TYR A 139 -5.04 5.39 -1.21
C TYR A 139 -4.69 4.58 -2.44
N ILE A 140 -3.45 4.09 -2.48
CA ILE A 140 -2.98 3.23 -3.57
C ILE A 140 -2.47 1.94 -2.94
N VAL A 141 -2.94 0.80 -3.45
CA VAL A 141 -2.52 -0.53 -3.03
C VAL A 141 -1.78 -1.18 -4.16
N LEU A 142 -0.58 -1.66 -3.87
CA LEU A 142 0.26 -2.40 -4.79
C LEU A 142 0.57 -3.75 -4.18
N VAL A 143 0.54 -4.78 -5.01
CA VAL A 143 0.97 -6.12 -4.66
C VAL A 143 2.21 -6.42 -5.48
N PHE A 144 3.27 -6.82 -4.81
CA PHE A 144 4.52 -7.30 -5.40
C PHE A 144 4.66 -8.79 -5.12
N LYS A 145 5.46 -9.46 -5.95
CA LYS A 145 5.74 -10.89 -5.79
C LYS A 145 7.23 -11.15 -5.91
N THR A 146 7.81 -11.81 -4.92
CA THR A 146 9.21 -12.25 -4.96
C THR A 146 9.30 -13.78 -4.83
N LYS A 147 10.39 -14.37 -5.33
CA LYS A 147 10.66 -15.81 -5.16
C LYS A 147 11.16 -16.16 -3.75
N LYS A 148 11.94 -15.27 -3.15
CA LYS A 148 12.52 -15.42 -1.81
C LYS A 148 11.93 -14.37 -0.86
N PRO A 149 11.79 -14.68 0.44
CA PRO A 149 11.25 -13.74 1.41
C PRO A 149 12.21 -12.57 1.63
N ILE A 150 11.67 -11.44 2.08
CA ILE A 150 12.40 -10.26 2.53
C ILE A 150 12.75 -10.45 4.00
N THR A 151 14.04 -10.47 4.34
CA THR A 151 14.46 -10.68 5.73
C THR A 151 15.00 -9.39 6.31
N ARG A 152 14.50 -8.97 7.48
CA ARG A 152 15.03 -7.81 8.23
C ARG A 152 16.48 -7.95 8.66
N ARG A 153 17.02 -9.17 8.65
CA ARG A 153 18.42 -9.49 8.93
C ARG A 153 19.34 -9.13 7.77
N ASN A 154 18.80 -8.95 6.56
CA ASN A 154 19.58 -8.47 5.43
C ASN A 154 19.98 -7.00 5.71
N PRO A 155 21.28 -6.67 5.75
CA PRO A 155 21.75 -5.31 6.04
C PRO A 155 21.12 -4.25 5.14
N THR A 156 20.95 -4.54 3.85
CA THR A 156 20.37 -3.62 2.88
C THR A 156 18.90 -3.33 3.18
N THR A 157 18.10 -4.37 3.42
CA THR A 157 16.69 -4.21 3.80
C THR A 157 16.54 -3.51 5.14
N HIS A 158 17.41 -3.80 6.10
CA HIS A 158 17.42 -3.12 7.38
C HIS A 158 17.71 -1.62 7.23
N GLN A 159 18.71 -1.27 6.42
CA GLN A 159 19.07 0.11 6.13
C GLN A 159 17.92 0.82 5.43
N ASP A 160 17.31 0.21 4.41
CA ASP A 160 16.20 0.82 3.68
C ASP A 160 14.97 1.07 4.57
N PHE A 161 14.62 0.12 5.43
CA PHE A 161 13.51 0.31 6.37
C PHE A 161 13.77 1.44 7.38
N ASN A 162 15.03 1.68 7.74
CA ASN A 162 15.40 2.74 8.70
C ASN A 162 15.96 4.01 8.05
N ALA A 163 16.09 4.07 6.72
CA ALA A 163 16.58 5.25 5.99
C ALA A 163 15.65 6.44 6.20
N ASN A 164 16.01 7.66 5.81
CA ASN A 164 15.13 8.83 5.89
C ASN A 164 14.61 9.27 4.51
N TYR A 165 13.61 8.55 3.99
CA TYR A 165 12.98 8.92 2.73
C TYR A 165 12.11 10.17 2.86
N THR A 166 12.20 11.05 1.86
CA THR A 166 11.39 12.25 1.72
C THR A 166 10.15 12.03 0.86
N THR A 167 10.14 10.97 0.05
CA THR A 167 9.00 10.55 -0.77
C THR A 167 8.93 9.03 -0.91
N PHE A 168 7.76 8.49 -1.24
CA PHE A 168 7.60 7.08 -1.60
C PHE A 168 8.46 6.64 -2.80
N ALA A 169 8.64 7.50 -3.80
CA ALA A 169 9.41 7.16 -5.00
C ALA A 169 10.88 6.83 -4.67
N GLU A 170 11.43 7.46 -3.64
CA GLU A 170 12.78 7.14 -3.13
C GLU A 170 12.84 5.72 -2.54
N PHE A 171 11.79 5.29 -1.82
CA PHE A 171 11.73 3.92 -1.31
C PHE A 171 11.66 2.89 -2.45
N LEU A 172 10.85 3.13 -3.49
CA LEU A 172 10.84 2.22 -4.66
C LEU A 172 12.16 2.19 -5.41
N SER A 173 12.93 3.28 -5.35
CA SER A 173 14.24 3.39 -5.98
C SER A 173 15.37 2.79 -5.13
N SER A 174 15.09 2.42 -3.86
CA SER A 174 16.03 1.73 -2.98
C SER A 174 16.33 0.31 -3.46
N GLU A 175 17.36 -0.32 -2.89
CA GLU A 175 17.71 -1.71 -3.23
C GLU A 175 16.58 -2.69 -2.86
N THR A 176 15.89 -2.45 -1.74
CA THR A 176 14.70 -3.22 -1.36
C THR A 176 13.54 -2.99 -2.33
N GLY A 177 13.33 -1.74 -2.77
CA GLY A 177 12.33 -1.40 -3.79
C GLY A 177 12.61 -2.07 -5.13
N LYS A 178 13.86 -2.05 -5.59
CA LYS A 178 14.31 -2.78 -6.79
C LYS A 178 14.13 -4.29 -6.66
N TYR A 179 14.40 -4.84 -5.47
CA TYR A 179 14.20 -6.27 -5.19
C TYR A 179 12.73 -6.69 -5.25
N LEU A 180 11.80 -5.83 -4.82
CA LEU A 180 10.36 -6.05 -4.98
C LEU A 180 9.95 -6.09 -6.47
N GLY A 181 10.66 -5.36 -7.32
CA GLY A 181 10.46 -5.34 -8.76
C GLY A 181 9.19 -4.58 -9.17
N THR A 182 8.57 -5.01 -10.26
CA THR A 182 7.34 -4.39 -10.78
C THR A 182 6.12 -4.95 -10.04
N PRO A 183 5.13 -4.11 -9.67
CA PRO A 183 3.92 -4.61 -9.01
C PRO A 183 3.16 -5.58 -9.92
N VAL A 184 2.75 -6.71 -9.36
CA VAL A 184 1.95 -7.72 -10.07
C VAL A 184 0.49 -7.30 -10.18
N ALA A 185 -0.04 -6.69 -9.12
CA ALA A 185 -1.41 -6.19 -9.09
C ALA A 185 -1.47 -4.84 -8.40
N GLY A 186 -2.46 -4.02 -8.74
CA GLY A 186 -2.69 -2.79 -8.00
C GLY A 186 -4.11 -2.28 -8.12
N SER A 187 -4.45 -1.41 -7.17
CA SER A 187 -5.71 -0.69 -7.11
C SER A 187 -5.50 0.64 -6.41
N TYR A 188 -6.46 1.53 -6.59
CA TYR A 188 -6.51 2.79 -5.88
C TYR A 188 -7.95 3.06 -5.50
N PHE A 189 -8.13 3.80 -4.42
CA PHE A 189 -9.43 4.23 -3.95
C PHE A 189 -9.27 5.51 -3.16
N TYR A 190 -10.39 6.13 -2.84
CA TYR A 190 -10.38 7.41 -2.13
C TYR A 190 -11.16 7.27 -0.84
N ILE A 191 -10.59 7.78 0.23
CA ILE A 191 -11.29 7.86 1.50
C ILE A 191 -11.58 9.32 1.83
N THR A 192 -12.85 9.61 2.11
CA THR A 192 -13.28 10.89 2.65
C THR A 192 -13.54 10.81 4.15
N ARG A 193 -13.30 11.91 4.85
CA ARG A 193 -13.61 12.03 6.28
C ARG A 193 -15.11 12.11 6.52
#